data_AF-A0A0C9ZB77-F1
#
_entry.id   AF-A0A0C9ZB77-F1
#
_cell.length_a   1.000
_cell.length_b   1.000
_cell.length_c   1.000
_cell.angle_alpha   90.00
_cell.angle_beta   90.00
_cell.angle_gamma   90.00
#
_symmetry.space_group_name_H-M   'P 1'
#
loop_
_entity.id
_entity.type
_entity.pdbx_description
1 polymer ?
#
loop_
_entity_poly.entity_id
_entity_poly.type
_entity_poly.pdbx_seq_one_letter_code
_entity_poly.pdbx_strand_id
1 'polypeptide(L)'
;MNTDYSICNALGYHSESITKALVIYDVGCQWSVNFRSRVKNSSSLLLPPTLEIVPAVGKFHLAAHKLSCFPRYSLNFIKGACHLDGEILETLWAPFNKISPTARSMTQAHRQEVYDDHMRDSNWKKLVGMGEFFFFGGGEVNLCPTSQSPPCSRNIRIPAGVWRK
;
A
#
# COMPACT_ATOMS: atom_id res chain seq x y z
N MET A 1 -15.24 -8.93 6.60
CA MET A 1 -14.09 -9.45 5.81
C MET A 1 -13.26 -10.33 6.73
N ASN A 2 -12.91 -11.54 6.30
CA ASN A 2 -12.18 -12.50 7.13
C ASN A 2 -10.66 -12.31 6.97
N THR A 3 -10.16 -11.15 7.41
CA THR A 3 -8.73 -10.78 7.30
C THR A 3 -7.83 -11.80 7.99
N ASP A 4 -8.30 -12.40 9.09
CA ASP A 4 -7.56 -13.45 9.81
C ASP A 4 -7.32 -14.68 8.94
N TYR A 5 -8.34 -15.15 8.22
CA TYR A 5 -8.19 -16.26 7.28
C TYR A 5 -7.17 -15.94 6.18
N SER A 6 -7.25 -14.76 5.57
CA SER A 6 -6.30 -14.35 4.54
C SER A 6 -4.86 -14.33 5.07
N ILE A 7 -4.64 -13.77 6.26
CA ILE A 7 -3.31 -13.66 6.87
C ILE A 7 -2.81 -15.04 7.29
N CYS A 8 -3.61 -15.87 7.94
CA CYS A 8 -3.21 -17.21 8.37
C CYS A 8 -2.84 -18.10 7.17
N ASN A 9 -3.64 -18.08 6.09
CA ASN A 9 -3.30 -18.87 4.90
C ASN A 9 -2.06 -18.35 4.19
N ALA A 10 -1.92 -17.03 4.03
CA ALA A 10 -0.71 -16.44 3.43
C ALA A 10 0.54 -16.79 4.24
N LEU A 11 0.46 -16.72 5.57
CA LEU A 11 1.55 -17.06 6.48
C LEU A 11 1.71 -18.56 6.72
N GLY A 12 0.80 -19.41 6.24
CA GLY A 12 0.92 -20.87 6.27
C GLY A 12 1.44 -21.44 4.95
N TYR A 13 1.47 -20.65 3.88
CA TYR A 13 1.87 -21.09 2.56
C TYR A 13 3.38 -20.96 2.36
N HIS A 14 4.11 -22.08 2.37
CA HIS A 14 5.56 -22.17 2.14
C HIS A 14 6.43 -21.26 3.02
N SER A 15 6.05 -21.09 4.29
CA SER A 15 6.66 -20.17 5.25
C SER A 15 7.39 -20.87 6.40
N GLU A 16 7.69 -22.17 6.27
CA GLU A 16 8.22 -23.04 7.34
C GLU A 16 9.52 -22.53 7.98
N SER A 17 10.36 -21.82 7.21
CA SER A 17 11.63 -21.24 7.66
C SER A 17 11.51 -19.78 8.15
N ILE A 18 10.35 -19.16 8.00
CA ILE A 18 10.14 -17.75 8.35
C ILE A 18 9.82 -17.67 9.85
N THR A 19 10.68 -16.98 10.60
CA THR A 19 10.51 -16.78 12.04
C THR A 19 9.80 -15.48 12.38
N LYS A 20 9.75 -14.52 11.44
CA LYS A 20 9.19 -13.19 11.64
C LYS A 20 8.47 -12.70 10.40
N ALA A 21 7.22 -12.27 10.55
CA ALA A 21 6.39 -11.72 9.50
C ALA A 21 5.95 -10.29 9.81
N LEU A 22 6.26 -9.36 8.91
CA LEU A 22 5.72 -8.00 8.93
C LEU A 22 4.35 -8.00 8.25
N VAL A 23 3.31 -7.63 8.99
CA VAL A 23 1.94 -7.54 8.49
C VAL A 23 1.53 -6.08 8.47
N ILE A 24 1.41 -5.52 7.27
CA ILE A 24 0.98 -4.13 7.05
C ILE A 24 -0.52 -4.15 6.79
N TYR A 25 -1.28 -3.41 7.58
CA TYR A 25 -2.73 -3.31 7.43
C TYR A 25 -3.23 -1.95 7.95
N ASP A 26 -4.17 -1.30 7.26
CA ASP A 26 -4.70 0.02 7.62
C ASP A 26 -5.06 0.11 9.10
N VAL A 27 -5.79 -0.90 9.59
CA VAL A 27 -6.23 -1.00 10.99
C VAL A 27 -5.42 -2.03 11.77
N GLY A 28 -4.18 -2.27 11.35
CA GLY A 28 -3.25 -3.22 11.96
C GLY A 28 -3.12 -3.03 13.48
N CYS A 29 -3.15 -1.78 13.94
CA CYS A 29 -3.08 -1.47 15.38
C CYS A 29 -4.29 -1.94 16.20
N GLN A 30 -5.47 -2.02 15.58
CA GLN A 30 -6.69 -2.52 16.25
C GLN A 30 -6.80 -4.03 16.04
N TRP A 31 -6.56 -4.48 14.81
CA TRP A 31 -6.63 -5.87 14.40
C TRP A 31 -5.71 -6.76 15.24
N SER A 32 -4.47 -6.33 15.47
CA SER A 32 -3.43 -7.14 16.12
C SER A 32 -3.74 -7.46 17.58
N VAL A 33 -4.50 -6.60 18.27
CA VAL A 33 -4.79 -6.72 19.72
C VAL A 33 -5.43 -8.07 20.03
N ASN A 34 -6.44 -8.45 19.25
CA ASN A 34 -7.21 -9.67 19.48
C ASN A 34 -6.84 -10.80 18.51
N PHE A 35 -5.93 -10.58 17.56
CA PHE A 35 -5.61 -11.55 16.51
C PHE A 35 -5.20 -12.93 17.06
N ARG A 36 -4.24 -12.98 17.98
CA ARG A 36 -3.78 -14.24 18.60
C ARG A 36 -4.90 -14.97 19.32
N SER A 37 -5.78 -14.25 20.01
CA SER A 37 -6.94 -14.85 20.68
C SER A 37 -7.94 -15.42 19.68
N ARG A 38 -8.22 -14.70 18.58
CA ARG A 38 -9.13 -15.19 17.53
C ARG A 38 -8.59 -16.43 16.84
N VAL A 39 -7.28 -16.47 16.55
CA VAL A 39 -6.62 -17.67 16.00
C VAL A 39 -6.72 -18.85 16.97
N LYS A 40 -6.39 -18.65 18.25
CA LYS A 40 -6.46 -19.73 19.27
C LYS A 40 -7.87 -20.30 19.45
N ASN A 41 -8.89 -19.45 19.31
CA ASN A 41 -10.29 -19.83 19.49
C ASN A 41 -10.94 -20.42 18.23
N SER A 42 -10.20 -20.53 17.12
CA SER A 42 -10.72 -21.02 15.84
C SER A 42 -9.98 -22.27 15.42
N SER A 43 -10.71 -23.35 15.17
CA SER A 43 -10.13 -24.61 14.66
C SER A 43 -9.71 -24.54 13.19
N SER A 44 -10.21 -23.56 12.44
CA SER A 44 -9.92 -23.40 11.01
C SER A 44 -8.78 -22.43 10.72
N LEU A 45 -8.26 -21.73 11.74
CA LEU A 45 -7.15 -20.80 11.59
C LEU A 45 -5.88 -21.41 12.18
N LEU A 46 -4.88 -21.61 11.32
CA LEU A 46 -3.57 -22.12 11.71
C LEU A 46 -2.54 -21.02 11.55
N LEU A 47 -1.68 -20.87 12.56
CA LEU A 47 -0.53 -19.98 12.51
C LEU A 47 0.70 -20.75 13.01
N PRO A 48 1.85 -20.67 12.33
CA PRO A 48 3.04 -21.38 12.79
C PRO A 48 3.40 -20.99 14.23
N PRO A 49 3.67 -21.94 15.14
CA PRO A 49 3.82 -21.65 16.57
C PRO A 49 4.94 -20.67 16.91
N THR A 50 6.02 -20.71 16.13
CA THR A 50 7.24 -19.91 16.32
C THR A 50 7.23 -18.59 15.55
N LEU A 51 6.21 -18.33 14.71
CA LEU A 51 6.18 -17.14 13.87
C LEU A 51 5.83 -15.90 14.71
N GLU A 52 6.75 -14.94 14.76
CA GLU A 52 6.53 -13.61 15.31
C GLU A 52 5.76 -12.76 14.29
N ILE A 53 4.64 -12.16 14.71
CA ILE A 53 3.87 -11.23 13.88
C ILE A 53 4.20 -9.82 14.32
N VAL A 54 4.73 -9.01 13.41
CA VAL A 54 4.93 -7.57 13.63
C VAL A 54 3.84 -6.81 12.88
N PRO A 55 2.83 -6.29 13.57
CA PRO A 55 1.82 -5.45 12.94
C PRO A 55 2.40 -4.07 12.61
N ALA A 56 2.04 -3.56 11.44
CA ALA A 56 2.35 -2.21 11.01
C ALA A 56 1.12 -1.57 10.35
N VAL A 57 1.14 -0.25 10.25
CA VAL A 57 0.15 0.53 9.50
C VAL A 57 0.91 1.29 8.42
N GLY A 58 0.35 1.33 7.20
CA GLY A 58 0.93 2.10 6.11
C GLY A 58 1.01 3.59 6.46
N LYS A 59 1.99 4.30 5.89
CA LYS A 59 2.34 5.65 6.34
C LYS A 59 1.19 6.64 6.17
N PHE A 60 0.43 6.50 5.09
CA PHE A 60 -0.71 7.38 4.81
C PHE A 60 -1.82 7.18 5.85
N HIS A 61 -2.23 5.93 6.10
CA HIS A 61 -3.29 5.64 7.08
C HIS A 61 -2.85 5.93 8.51
N LEU A 62 -1.57 5.74 8.84
CA LEU A 62 -1.06 5.98 10.19
C LEU A 62 -1.22 7.42 10.65
N ALA A 63 -1.20 8.39 9.74
CA ALA A 63 -1.42 9.80 10.05
C ALA A 63 -2.83 10.08 10.59
N ALA A 64 -3.81 9.27 10.20
CA ALA A 64 -5.20 9.37 10.67
C ALA A 64 -5.46 8.62 11.99
N HIS A 65 -4.45 7.92 12.54
CA HIS A 65 -4.56 7.20 13.80
C HIS A 65 -4.26 8.09 15.01
N LYS A 66 -4.61 7.60 16.20
CA LYS A 66 -4.23 8.25 17.47
C LYS A 66 -2.71 8.34 17.60
N LEU A 67 -2.22 9.39 18.24
CA LEU A 67 -0.78 9.68 18.35
C LEU A 67 0.04 8.51 18.93
N SER A 68 -0.53 7.74 19.85
CA SER A 68 0.14 6.57 20.45
C SER A 68 0.38 5.41 19.47
N CYS A 69 -0.28 5.39 18.31
CA CYS A 69 -0.02 4.42 17.25
C CYS A 69 1.28 4.72 16.50
N PHE A 70 1.65 5.99 16.36
CA PHE A 70 2.80 6.41 15.56
C PHE A 70 4.11 5.71 15.94
N PRO A 71 4.59 5.75 17.21
CA PRO A 71 5.84 5.09 17.57
C PRO A 71 5.76 3.55 17.56
N ARG A 72 4.56 2.97 17.59
CA ARG A 72 4.37 1.50 17.72
C ARG A 72 4.20 0.78 16.39
N TYR A 73 3.56 1.43 15.42
CA TYR A 73 3.13 0.79 14.17
C TYR A 73 3.71 1.46 12.93
N SER A 74 4.52 2.51 13.06
CA SER A 74 5.20 3.11 11.91
C SER A 74 6.25 2.17 11.35
N LEU A 75 6.20 1.98 10.04
CA LEU A 75 7.21 1.25 9.27
C LEU A 75 8.62 1.84 9.46
N ASN A 76 8.74 3.13 9.75
CA ASN A 76 10.03 3.79 9.96
C ASN A 76 10.77 3.31 11.22
N PHE A 77 10.04 2.77 12.21
CA PHE A 77 10.62 2.31 13.47
C PHE A 77 10.75 0.79 13.57
N ILE A 78 10.27 0.05 12.56
CA ILE A 78 10.31 -1.41 12.54
C ILE A 78 11.63 -1.88 11.94
N LYS A 79 12.45 -2.55 12.75
CA LYS A 79 13.72 -3.13 12.29
C LYS A 79 13.44 -4.18 11.20
N GLY A 80 14.09 -4.02 10.05
CA GLY A 80 13.96 -4.92 8.90
C GLY A 80 12.82 -4.58 7.93
N ALA A 81 12.01 -3.55 8.22
CA ALA A 81 10.93 -3.13 7.31
C ALA A 81 11.44 -2.35 6.09
N CYS A 82 12.72 -1.98 6.02
CA CYS A 82 13.29 -1.12 4.97
C CYS A 82 12.52 0.22 4.81
N HIS A 83 12.84 1.00 3.77
CA HIS A 83 12.10 2.22 3.46
C HIS A 83 10.85 1.91 2.62
N LEU A 84 9.84 1.31 3.27
CA LEU A 84 8.56 0.98 2.65
C LEU A 84 7.50 2.02 3.02
N ASP A 85 6.57 2.28 2.11
CA ASP A 85 5.40 3.13 2.35
C ASP A 85 4.21 2.34 2.94
N GLY A 86 4.04 1.11 2.45
CA GLY A 86 2.92 0.24 2.85
C GLY A 86 1.59 0.55 2.15
N GLU A 87 1.55 1.53 1.23
CA GLU A 87 0.33 2.07 0.60
C GLU A 87 0.33 1.97 -0.94
N ILE A 88 1.29 1.21 -1.51
CA ILE A 88 1.53 1.23 -2.96
C ILE A 88 0.32 0.78 -3.77
N LEU A 89 -0.50 -0.15 -3.25
CA LEU A 89 -1.67 -0.64 -3.97
C LEU A 89 -2.74 0.44 -4.12
N GLU A 90 -2.99 1.23 -3.07
CA GLU A 90 -4.03 2.26 -3.09
C GLU A 90 -3.63 3.47 -3.95
N THR A 91 -2.37 3.89 -3.87
CA THR A 91 -1.85 4.98 -4.72
C THR A 91 -1.93 4.62 -6.22
N LEU A 92 -1.81 3.34 -6.57
CA LEU A 92 -2.00 2.85 -7.93
C LEU A 92 -3.45 2.88 -8.41
N TRP A 93 -4.44 3.13 -7.55
CA TRP A 93 -5.83 3.35 -7.96
C TRP A 93 -6.08 4.77 -8.48
N ALA A 94 -5.24 5.76 -8.16
CA ALA A 94 -5.44 7.13 -8.62
C ALA A 94 -5.53 7.25 -10.17
N PRO A 95 -4.70 6.56 -10.97
CA PRO A 95 -4.87 6.48 -12.42
C PRO A 95 -6.22 5.91 -12.87
N PHE A 96 -6.81 5.00 -12.09
CA PHE A 96 -8.08 4.34 -12.43
C PHE A 96 -9.26 5.31 -12.43
N ASN A 97 -9.16 6.44 -11.74
CA ASN A 97 -10.19 7.48 -11.74
C ASN A 97 -10.50 8.02 -13.14
N LYS A 98 -9.55 7.94 -14.09
CA LYS A 98 -9.75 8.39 -15.47
C LYS A 98 -10.55 7.41 -16.31
N ILE A 99 -10.44 6.11 -16.01
CA ILE A 99 -11.05 5.02 -16.79
C ILE A 99 -12.34 4.53 -16.13
N SER A 100 -12.53 4.80 -14.84
CA SER A 100 -13.74 4.37 -14.13
C SER A 100 -15.03 4.87 -14.79
N PRO A 101 -15.15 6.10 -15.32
CA PRO A 101 -16.39 6.55 -15.94
C PRO A 101 -16.76 5.78 -17.21
N THR A 102 -15.76 5.39 -18.02
CA THR A 102 -15.96 4.61 -19.25
C THR A 102 -16.21 3.14 -18.93
N ALA A 103 -15.54 2.60 -17.91
CA ALA A 103 -15.71 1.23 -17.45
C ALA A 103 -17.09 0.96 -16.82
N ARG A 104 -17.80 1.99 -16.34
CA ARG A 104 -19.13 1.87 -15.71
C ARG A 104 -20.23 1.34 -16.63
N SER A 105 -20.21 1.68 -17.91
CA SER A 105 -21.24 1.23 -18.87
C SER A 105 -20.93 -0.13 -19.50
N MET A 106 -19.74 -0.67 -19.26
CA MET A 106 -19.29 -1.95 -19.82
C MET A 106 -19.92 -3.13 -19.08
N THR A 107 -20.04 -4.27 -19.78
CA THR A 107 -20.39 -5.55 -19.16
C THR A 107 -19.34 -5.94 -18.12
N GLN A 108 -19.69 -6.83 -17.18
CA GLN A 108 -18.77 -7.22 -16.12
C GLN A 108 -17.46 -7.83 -16.65
N ALA A 109 -17.55 -8.73 -17.63
CA ALA A 109 -16.39 -9.36 -18.25
C ALA A 109 -15.50 -8.31 -18.93
N HIS A 110 -16.09 -7.43 -19.75
CA HIS A 110 -15.32 -6.42 -20.47
C HIS A 110 -14.71 -5.37 -19.54
N ARG A 111 -15.42 -4.98 -18.47
CA ARG A 111 -14.89 -4.11 -17.42
C ARG A 111 -13.65 -4.69 -16.76
N GLN A 112 -13.66 -6.00 -16.47
CA GLN A 112 -12.52 -6.69 -15.88
C GLN A 112 -11.33 -6.68 -16.83
N GLU A 113 -11.54 -7.03 -18.10
CA GLU A 113 -10.49 -7.01 -19.13
C GLU A 113 -9.84 -5.62 -19.27
N VAL A 114 -10.65 -4.56 -19.29
CA VAL A 114 -10.15 -3.18 -19.36
C VAL A 114 -9.31 -2.82 -18.14
N TYR A 115 -9.73 -3.19 -16.93
CA TYR A 115 -8.94 -2.94 -15.73
C TYR A 115 -7.63 -3.74 -15.72
N ASP A 116 -7.67 -5.01 -16.13
CA ASP A 116 -6.49 -5.87 -16.21
C ASP A 116 -5.48 -5.32 -17.24
N ASP A 117 -5.94 -4.81 -18.38
CA ASP A 117 -5.09 -4.16 -19.39
C ASP A 117 -4.40 -2.91 -18.85
N HIS A 118 -5.13 -2.05 -18.14
CA HIS A 118 -4.54 -0.87 -17.49
C HIS A 118 -3.56 -1.23 -16.36
N MET A 119 -3.82 -2.29 -15.60
CA MET A 119 -2.86 -2.80 -14.60
C MET A 119 -1.60 -3.34 -15.30
N ARG A 120 -1.76 -4.06 -16.41
CA ARG A 120 -0.65 -4.60 -17.20
C ARG A 120 0.21 -3.49 -17.80
N ASP A 121 -0.39 -2.46 -18.38
CA ASP A 121 0.31 -1.29 -18.90
C ASP A 121 1.10 -0.56 -17.78
N SER A 122 0.49 -0.38 -16.60
CA SER A 122 1.17 0.20 -15.43
C SER A 122 2.39 -0.62 -15.00
N ASN A 123 2.28 -1.96 -15.00
CA ASN A 123 3.39 -2.84 -14.68
C ASN A 123 4.48 -2.82 -15.75
N TRP A 124 4.09 -2.81 -17.03
CA TRP A 124 5.01 -2.70 -18.16
C TRP A 124 5.84 -1.41 -18.10
N LYS A 125 5.19 -0.25 -17.89
CA LYS A 125 5.85 1.05 -17.75
C LYS A 125 6.87 1.08 -16.61
N LYS A 126 6.57 0.45 -15.48
CA LYS A 126 7.54 0.31 -14.38
C LYS A 126 8.73 -0.55 -14.80
N LEU A 127 8.49 -1.69 -15.45
CA LEU A 127 9.56 -2.59 -15.90
C LEU A 127 10.53 -1.91 -16.88
N VAL A 128 10.03 -1.19 -17.89
CA VAL A 128 10.90 -0.47 -18.84
C VAL A 128 11.55 0.77 -18.23
N GLY A 129 10.84 1.48 -17.35
CA GLY A 129 11.34 2.69 -16.68
C GLY A 129 12.41 2.42 -15.62
N MET A 130 12.51 1.19 -15.10
CA MET A 130 13.56 0.81 -14.14
C MET A 130 14.97 0.91 -14.75
N GLY A 131 15.12 0.68 -16.06
CA GLY A 131 16.42 0.74 -16.74
C GLY A 131 16.95 2.18 -16.91
N GLU A 132 16.06 3.14 -17.13
CA GLU A 132 16.46 4.54 -17.34
C GLU A 132 16.97 5.22 -16.06
N PHE A 133 16.42 4.85 -14.90
CA PHE A 133 16.88 5.37 -13.61
C PHE A 133 18.28 4.86 -13.21
N PHE A 134 18.71 3.70 -13.72
CA PHE A 134 19.99 3.10 -13.35
C PHE A 134 21.14 3.53 -14.27
N PHE A 135 20.86 3.88 -15.53
CA PHE A 135 21.88 4.33 -16.49
C PHE A 135 22.18 5.84 -16.45
N PHE A 136 21.25 6.67 -15.94
CA PHE A 136 21.43 8.13 -15.83
C PHE A 136 21.81 8.62 -14.42
N GLY A 137 22.20 7.73 -13.50
CA GLY A 137 22.67 8.09 -12.16
C GLY A 137 24.08 8.72 -12.09
N GLY A 138 24.68 9.03 -13.24
CA GLY A 138 26.01 9.64 -13.36
C GLY A 138 26.05 10.95 -14.16
N GLY A 139 24.92 11.63 -14.38
CA GLY A 139 24.89 12.88 -15.14
C GLY A 139 23.84 13.84 -14.60
N GLU A 140 24.32 14.97 -14.08
CA GLU A 140 23.62 16.21 -13.75
C GLU A 140 22.11 16.13 -13.48
N VAL A 141 21.78 16.39 -12.21
CA VAL A 141 20.50 17.01 -11.81
C VAL A 141 20.25 18.21 -12.71
N ASN A 142 19.40 18.04 -13.72
CA ASN A 142 18.76 19.13 -14.42
C ASN A 142 17.85 19.85 -13.43
N LEU A 143 18.43 20.82 -12.72
CA LEU A 143 17.69 21.93 -12.15
C LEU A 143 16.88 22.53 -13.30
N CYS A 144 15.57 22.42 -13.16
CA CYS A 144 14.59 23.13 -13.98
C CYS A 144 15.09 24.55 -14.30
N PRO A 145 15.15 24.98 -15.58
CA PRO A 145 15.59 26.33 -15.89
C PRO A 145 14.64 27.32 -15.22
N THR A 146 15.19 28.09 -14.28
CA THR A 146 14.54 29.24 -13.68
C THR A 146 14.42 30.35 -14.74
N SER A 147 13.38 30.30 -15.54
CA SER A 147 12.90 31.52 -16.21
C SER A 147 11.40 31.46 -16.46
N GLN A 148 10.72 32.44 -15.87
CA GLN A 148 9.31 32.84 -16.06
C GLN A 148 8.30 32.24 -15.07
N SER A 149 8.37 32.73 -13.83
CA SER A 149 7.20 32.86 -12.96
C SER A 149 6.47 34.19 -13.25
N PRO A 150 5.13 34.21 -13.40
CA PRO A 150 4.33 35.32 -12.91
C PRO A 150 3.99 35.11 -11.43
N PRO A 151 3.74 36.18 -10.66
CA PRO A 151 3.78 36.14 -9.21
C PRO A 151 2.65 35.30 -8.58
N CYS A 152 3.07 34.57 -7.55
CA CYS A 152 2.22 33.85 -6.62
C CYS A 152 1.29 34.82 -5.88
N SER A 153 -0.01 34.77 -6.16
CA SER A 153 -1.05 35.16 -5.20
C SER A 153 -2.41 34.61 -5.60
N ARG A 154 -2.66 33.30 -5.39
CA ARG A 154 -4.01 32.79 -5.13
C ARG A 154 -3.93 31.65 -4.13
N ASN A 155 -4.55 31.83 -2.97
CA ASN A 155 -4.80 30.80 -1.97
C ASN A 155 -5.41 29.56 -2.63
N ILE A 156 -4.61 28.50 -2.79
CA ILE A 156 -5.13 27.18 -3.16
C ILE A 156 -5.74 26.57 -1.90
N ARG A 157 -7.05 26.75 -1.76
CA ARG A 157 -7.87 25.98 -0.83
C ARG A 157 -7.96 24.56 -1.39
N ILE A 158 -7.33 23.59 -0.73
CA ILE A 158 -7.48 22.17 -1.05
C ILE A 158 -8.97 21.82 -0.89
N PRO A 159 -9.70 21.39 -1.93
CA PRO A 159 -11.05 20.91 -1.74
C PRO A 159 -10.97 19.63 -0.92
N ALA A 160 -11.65 19.61 0.23
CA ALA A 160 -11.96 18.38 0.93
C ALA A 160 -12.91 17.55 0.05
N GLY A 161 -12.34 16.86 -0.92
CA GLY A 161 -13.00 15.89 -1.78
C GLY A 161 -13.18 14.60 -0.99
N VAL A 162 -14.45 14.29 -0.74
CA VAL A 162 -14.97 13.17 0.04
C VAL A 162 -14.51 11.83 -0.56
N TRP A 163 -13.45 11.26 0.02
CA TRP A 163 -13.22 9.82 -0.05
C TRP A 163 -13.82 9.20 1.22
N ARG A 164 -15.13 8.92 1.18
CA ARG A 164 -15.72 7.96 2.11
C ARG A 164 -15.44 6.57 1.56
N LYS A 165 -14.83 5.72 2.39
CA LYS A 165 -14.75 4.26 2.19
C LYS A 165 -16.14 3.69 1.93
#